data_AF-A0AA39ZU37-F1
#
_entry.id   AF-A0AA39ZU37-F1
#
_cell.length_a   1.000
_cell.length_b   1.000
_cell.length_c   1.000
_cell.angle_alpha   90.00
_cell.angle_beta   90.00
_cell.angle_gamma   90.00
#
_symmetry.space_group_name_H-M   'P 1'
#
loop_
_entity.id
_entity.type
_entity.pdbx_description
1 polymer ?
#
loop_
_entity_poly.entity_id
_entity_poly.type
_entity_poly.pdbx_seq_one_letter_code
_entity_poly.pdbx_strand_id
1 'polypeptide(L)'
;MLQAGSSASWMAPGAQGRLELFAHGSDGALWHVWQQAVNGGWSGWYSHGSPSGVVLGGSPIVGRNVDGRLQVFVRGNEGNLWSVPQSSPGGGWGGWISLGHPQAVGITDSASVAANADGRLEIFAQGVDQNLYHIWQTTPGGSWSGWDLRGSPSGGIEGVLSIATSQDGRMEVFAVGNDGALWHIWQLSVNGGWSNWFNHGTPSGETFAGSGIPPMTAAQSDGRIQLFIPSASGKMWRISQTTINGGWTSFVSHGNPGSPSKLFTDPGAIIAQADGTLIFTMPAQGGIYQISQTKPSGDWSSWSLQVPSGSGPEPTDGSVALAQNADGRLELAMLGSDRAIWHVWQPQRNSPWSQPATFGKPANVQFQANR
;
A
#
# COMPACT_ATOMS: atom_id res chain seq x y z
N MET A 1 8.34 5.87 16.37
CA MET A 1 7.32 6.42 15.45
C MET A 1 6.85 5.23 14.62
N LEU A 2 5.70 4.63 14.99
CA LEU A 2 5.13 3.54 14.19
C LEU A 2 4.71 4.15 12.86
N GLN A 3 5.33 3.71 11.77
CA GLN A 3 4.75 3.93 10.44
C GLN A 3 3.44 3.16 10.43
N ALA A 4 2.31 3.88 10.45
CA ALA A 4 1.02 3.29 10.20
C ALA A 4 1.13 2.53 8.87
N GLY A 5 0.79 1.24 8.88
CA GLY A 5 0.74 0.41 7.69
C GLY A 5 -0.17 1.05 6.65
N SER A 6 0.42 1.74 5.69
CA SER A 6 -0.23 2.05 4.43
C SER A 6 -0.21 0.75 3.63
N SER A 7 -1.37 0.34 3.14
CA SER A 7 -1.55 -0.53 1.97
C SER A 7 -0.32 -0.54 1.06
N ALA A 8 0.26 -1.73 0.83
CA ALA A 8 1.26 -2.06 -0.21
C ALA A 8 1.96 -0.83 -0.85
N SER A 9 2.74 -0.07 -0.08
CA SER A 9 3.45 1.08 -0.64
C SER A 9 4.72 0.58 -1.33
N TRP A 10 4.84 0.89 -2.61
CA TRP A 10 6.02 0.67 -3.43
C TRP A 10 7.03 1.83 -3.28
N MET A 11 6.81 2.76 -2.34
CA MET A 11 7.75 3.79 -1.89
C MET A 11 7.81 3.85 -0.36
N ALA A 12 9.01 3.84 0.23
CA ALA A 12 9.19 3.90 1.68
C ALA A 12 10.49 4.61 2.11
N PRO A 13 10.53 5.18 3.33
CA PRO A 13 11.77 5.67 3.93
C PRO A 13 12.65 4.52 4.42
N GLY A 14 13.90 4.50 3.98
CA GLY A 14 14.95 3.61 4.51
C GLY A 14 15.44 4.01 5.91
N ALA A 15 16.49 3.32 6.39
CA ALA A 15 17.04 3.43 7.74
C ALA A 15 17.46 4.84 8.20
N GLN A 16 17.65 5.77 7.25
CA GLN A 16 18.14 7.12 7.49
C GLN A 16 17.15 8.19 6.99
N GLY A 17 15.91 7.79 6.62
CA GLY A 17 14.89 8.71 6.14
C GLY A 17 15.02 9.10 4.66
N ARG A 18 15.92 8.48 3.90
CA ARG A 18 15.95 8.56 2.44
C ARG A 18 14.78 7.77 1.87
N LEU A 19 14.02 8.35 0.94
CA LEU A 19 12.97 7.62 0.24
C LEU A 19 13.57 6.67 -0.81
N GLU A 20 13.01 5.48 -0.89
CA GLU A 20 13.34 4.40 -1.85
C GLU A 20 12.03 3.96 -2.53
N LEU A 21 12.06 3.81 -3.86
CA LEU A 21 10.90 3.49 -4.69
C LEU A 21 11.18 2.29 -5.59
N PHE A 22 10.25 1.35 -5.63
CA PHE A 22 10.36 0.08 -6.33
C PHE A 22 9.29 -0.03 -7.42
N ALA A 23 9.65 -0.59 -8.57
CA ALA A 23 8.73 -0.77 -9.68
C ALA A 23 9.02 -2.05 -10.45
N HIS A 24 7.99 -2.67 -11.02
CA HIS A 24 8.12 -3.81 -11.91
C HIS A 24 8.19 -3.33 -13.37
N GLY A 25 9.23 -3.72 -14.09
CA GLY A 25 9.43 -3.42 -15.51
C GLY A 25 8.87 -4.50 -16.45
N SER A 26 8.54 -4.11 -17.68
CA SER A 26 8.09 -5.02 -18.76
C SER A 26 9.11 -6.07 -19.17
N ASP A 27 10.35 -5.93 -18.72
CA ASP A 27 11.43 -6.91 -18.85
C ASP A 27 11.36 -8.03 -17.80
N GLY A 28 10.34 -8.02 -16.92
CA GLY A 28 10.15 -9.01 -15.87
C GLY A 28 11.07 -8.79 -14.66
N ALA A 29 11.73 -7.64 -14.57
CA ALA A 29 12.69 -7.32 -13.52
C ALA A 29 12.12 -6.35 -12.48
N LEU A 30 12.64 -6.44 -11.27
CA LEU A 30 12.42 -5.45 -10.22
C LEU A 30 13.42 -4.30 -10.41
N TRP A 31 12.91 -3.08 -10.43
CA TRP A 31 13.67 -1.84 -10.56
C TRP A 31 13.53 -0.99 -9.30
N HIS A 32 14.57 -0.23 -8.98
CA HIS A 32 14.66 0.58 -7.77
C HIS A 32 15.32 1.93 -8.06
N VAL A 33 14.78 3.01 -7.49
CA VAL A 33 15.36 4.35 -7.47
C VAL A 33 15.28 4.92 -6.05
N TRP A 34 16.31 5.65 -5.61
CA TRP A 34 16.38 6.16 -4.24
C TRP A 34 16.95 7.57 -4.15
N GLN A 35 16.62 8.29 -3.08
CA GLN A 35 17.30 9.53 -2.74
C GLN A 35 18.76 9.26 -2.38
N GLN A 36 19.70 9.97 -3.00
CA GLN A 36 21.14 9.82 -2.74
C GLN A 36 21.57 10.38 -1.37
N ALA A 37 20.85 11.39 -0.90
CA ALA A 37 20.97 11.96 0.43
C ALA A 37 19.57 12.21 1.01
N VAL A 38 19.45 12.31 2.32
CA VAL A 38 18.17 12.63 2.97
C VAL A 38 17.65 13.95 2.42
N ASN A 39 16.40 13.96 1.92
CA ASN A 39 15.76 15.12 1.29
C ASN A 39 16.48 15.64 0.02
N GLY A 40 17.38 14.84 -0.56
CA GLY A 40 18.21 15.21 -1.70
C GLY A 40 17.67 14.73 -3.05
N GLY A 41 18.54 14.81 -4.07
CA GLY A 41 18.24 14.29 -5.40
C GLY A 41 18.17 12.76 -5.45
N TRP A 42 17.55 12.25 -6.52
CA TRP A 42 17.36 10.82 -6.75
C TRP A 42 18.49 10.21 -7.58
N SER A 43 18.68 8.89 -7.42
CA SER A 43 19.58 8.09 -8.24
C SER A 43 19.05 7.89 -9.66
N GLY A 44 19.84 7.24 -10.52
CA GLY A 44 19.28 6.54 -11.67
C GLY A 44 18.61 5.23 -11.26
N TRP A 45 17.82 4.65 -12.16
CA TRP A 45 17.22 3.34 -11.96
C TRP A 45 18.26 2.23 -11.88
N TYR A 46 18.13 1.39 -10.85
CA TYR A 46 18.93 0.18 -10.64
C TYR A 46 18.05 -1.05 -10.83
N SER A 47 18.55 -2.05 -11.57
CA SER A 47 17.84 -3.32 -11.75
C SER A 47 18.31 -4.34 -10.72
N HIS A 48 17.36 -4.96 -10.02
CA HIS A 48 17.57 -6.17 -9.22
C HIS A 48 17.43 -7.45 -10.06
N GLY A 49 17.11 -7.32 -11.35
CA GLY A 49 16.77 -8.44 -12.22
C GLY A 49 15.56 -9.21 -11.70
N SER A 50 15.59 -10.52 -11.90
CA SER A 50 14.63 -11.47 -11.34
C SER A 50 15.37 -12.73 -10.86
N PRO A 51 14.73 -13.57 -10.03
CA PRO A 51 15.22 -14.91 -9.77
C PRO A 51 15.39 -15.71 -11.07
N SER A 52 16.35 -16.65 -11.10
CA SER A 52 16.65 -17.43 -12.31
C SER A 52 15.43 -18.19 -12.82
N GLY A 53 15.04 -17.93 -14.07
CA GLY A 53 13.88 -18.57 -14.71
C GLY A 53 12.51 -18.04 -14.27
N VAL A 54 12.48 -16.97 -13.48
CA VAL A 54 11.26 -16.35 -12.97
C VAL A 54 11.00 -15.05 -13.71
N VAL A 55 9.75 -14.84 -14.12
CA VAL A 55 9.25 -13.54 -14.56
C VAL A 55 8.47 -12.96 -13.40
N LEU A 56 8.89 -11.81 -12.90
CA LEU A 56 8.17 -11.14 -11.82
C LEU A 56 6.81 -10.62 -12.31
N GLY A 57 5.87 -10.50 -11.39
CA GLY A 57 4.50 -10.07 -11.62
C GLY A 57 3.95 -9.30 -10.42
N GLY A 58 2.85 -8.58 -10.66
CA GLY A 58 2.17 -7.79 -9.64
C GLY A 58 2.97 -6.60 -9.12
N SER A 59 2.46 -6.01 -8.05
CA SER A 59 3.03 -4.83 -7.39
C SER A 59 4.12 -5.25 -6.39
N PRO A 60 5.31 -4.64 -6.40
CA PRO A 60 6.27 -4.86 -5.32
C PRO A 60 5.74 -4.26 -4.02
N ILE A 61 5.84 -5.01 -2.93
CA ILE A 61 5.54 -4.52 -1.58
C ILE A 61 6.83 -4.41 -0.79
N VAL A 62 7.02 -3.32 -0.03
CA VAL A 62 8.23 -3.12 0.77
C VAL A 62 7.94 -3.16 2.26
N GLY A 63 8.69 -3.98 2.98
CA GLY A 63 8.70 -4.03 4.44
C GLY A 63 10.00 -3.46 4.98
N ARG A 64 9.95 -2.81 6.14
CA ARG A 64 11.15 -2.37 6.87
C ARG A 64 11.35 -3.24 8.10
N ASN A 65 12.44 -3.99 8.11
CA ASN A 65 12.85 -4.76 9.28
C ASN A 65 13.15 -3.83 10.46
N VAL A 66 13.03 -4.35 11.68
CA VAL A 66 13.28 -3.57 12.91
C VAL A 66 14.71 -3.02 12.98
N ASP A 67 15.67 -3.69 12.34
CA ASP A 67 17.06 -3.26 12.23
C ASP A 67 17.27 -2.12 11.20
N GLY A 68 16.22 -1.72 10.49
CA GLY A 68 16.22 -0.64 9.50
C GLY A 68 16.43 -1.09 8.06
N ARG A 69 16.70 -2.38 7.79
CA ARG A 69 16.84 -2.89 6.42
C ARG A 69 15.49 -2.95 5.72
N LEU A 70 15.40 -2.39 4.52
CA LEU A 70 14.28 -2.66 3.63
C LEU A 70 14.34 -4.09 3.10
N GLN A 71 13.18 -4.69 2.89
CA GLN A 71 13.02 -5.95 2.20
C GLN A 71 11.83 -5.84 1.25
N VAL A 72 12.09 -6.07 -0.04
CA VAL A 72 11.07 -6.00 -1.08
C VAL A 72 10.56 -7.39 -1.34
N PHE A 73 9.24 -7.52 -1.51
CA PHE A 73 8.58 -8.75 -1.85
C PHE A 73 7.80 -8.58 -3.15
N VAL A 74 7.82 -9.60 -4.00
CA VAL A 74 7.21 -9.57 -5.33
C VAL A 74 6.82 -10.98 -5.74
N ARG A 75 5.71 -11.11 -6.45
CA ARG A 75 5.23 -12.40 -6.94
C ARG A 75 6.00 -12.81 -8.20
N GLY A 76 6.33 -14.09 -8.31
CA GLY A 76 6.76 -14.70 -9.57
C GLY A 76 5.58 -15.25 -10.35
N ASN A 77 5.73 -15.39 -11.67
CA ASN A 77 4.71 -15.96 -12.57
C ASN A 77 4.31 -17.41 -12.21
N GLU A 78 5.15 -18.12 -11.49
CA GLU A 78 4.88 -19.44 -10.93
C GLU A 78 4.04 -19.42 -9.65
N GLY A 79 3.66 -18.23 -9.18
CA GLY A 79 2.82 -18.05 -7.99
C GLY A 79 3.58 -18.08 -6.67
N ASN A 80 4.91 -18.16 -6.68
CA ASN A 80 5.74 -17.97 -5.47
C ASN A 80 5.84 -16.50 -5.10
N LEU A 81 5.97 -16.22 -3.81
CA LEU A 81 6.47 -14.96 -3.32
C LEU A 81 8.00 -15.01 -3.24
N TRP A 82 8.65 -14.02 -3.83
CA TRP A 82 10.09 -13.81 -3.74
C TRP A 82 10.38 -12.57 -2.90
N SER A 83 11.55 -12.55 -2.26
CA SER A 83 12.04 -11.38 -1.57
C SER A 83 13.49 -11.07 -1.87
N VAL A 84 13.85 -9.79 -1.81
CA VAL A 84 15.23 -9.31 -1.85
C VAL A 84 15.43 -8.33 -0.69
N PRO A 85 16.25 -8.67 0.33
CA PRO A 85 16.53 -7.78 1.45
C PRO A 85 17.74 -6.89 1.18
N GLN A 86 17.76 -5.70 1.77
CA GLN A 86 19.02 -4.96 1.95
C GLN A 86 19.99 -5.81 2.79
N SER A 87 21.28 -5.76 2.47
CA SER A 87 22.35 -6.44 3.22
C SER A 87 22.73 -5.69 4.49
N SER A 88 22.51 -4.38 4.51
CA SER A 88 22.67 -3.49 5.67
C SER A 88 21.73 -2.30 5.56
N PRO A 89 21.36 -1.63 6.67
CA PRO A 89 20.37 -0.56 6.65
C PRO A 89 20.78 0.60 5.73
N GLY A 90 20.04 0.82 4.63
CA GLY A 90 20.36 1.83 3.62
C GLY A 90 21.62 1.55 2.78
N GLY A 91 22.12 0.31 2.81
CA GLY A 91 23.27 -0.16 2.04
C GLY A 91 22.88 -0.92 0.77
N GLY A 92 23.75 -1.85 0.35
CA GLY A 92 23.51 -2.71 -0.81
C GLY A 92 22.41 -3.75 -0.57
N TRP A 93 22.17 -4.58 -1.59
CA TRP A 93 21.12 -5.61 -1.58
C TRP A 93 21.71 -7.01 -1.57
N GLY A 94 21.02 -7.94 -0.91
CA GLY A 94 21.34 -9.36 -0.90
C GLY A 94 20.84 -10.08 -2.16
N GLY A 95 20.87 -11.42 -2.10
CA GLY A 95 20.30 -12.27 -3.14
C GLY A 95 18.79 -12.47 -2.98
N TRP A 96 18.16 -12.94 -4.07
CA TRP A 96 16.76 -13.36 -4.07
C TRP A 96 16.53 -14.56 -3.14
N ILE A 97 15.46 -14.50 -2.36
CA ILE A 97 15.02 -15.54 -1.42
C ILE A 97 13.60 -15.93 -1.81
N SER A 98 13.37 -17.21 -2.11
CA SER A 98 12.02 -17.73 -2.30
C SER A 98 11.35 -17.91 -0.94
N LEU A 99 10.16 -17.35 -0.77
CA LEU A 99 9.28 -17.60 0.35
C LEU A 99 8.22 -18.67 0.00
N GLY A 100 8.30 -19.25 -1.20
CA GLY A 100 7.33 -20.22 -1.70
C GLY A 100 5.93 -19.63 -1.85
N HIS A 101 4.93 -20.49 -1.76
CA HIS A 101 3.52 -20.13 -1.74
C HIS A 101 2.73 -21.15 -0.90
N PRO A 102 1.46 -20.88 -0.55
CA PRO A 102 0.57 -21.89 0.04
C PRO A 102 0.51 -23.14 -0.83
N GLN A 103 0.73 -24.30 -0.21
CA GLN A 103 0.91 -25.56 -0.94
C GLN A 103 -0.28 -25.87 -1.85
N ALA A 104 -0.02 -26.21 -3.11
CA ALA A 104 -1.00 -26.56 -4.16
C ALA A 104 -1.95 -25.45 -4.65
N VAL A 105 -1.85 -24.22 -4.16
CA VAL A 105 -2.75 -23.11 -4.56
C VAL A 105 -2.02 -22.00 -5.32
N GLY A 106 -0.83 -21.58 -4.85
CA GLY A 106 -0.19 -20.36 -5.32
C GLY A 106 -0.86 -19.09 -4.76
N ILE A 107 -0.22 -17.93 -4.90
CA ILE A 107 -0.81 -16.63 -4.53
C ILE A 107 -1.24 -15.83 -5.78
N THR A 108 -2.15 -14.90 -5.59
CA THR A 108 -2.48 -13.83 -6.56
C THR A 108 -1.50 -12.65 -6.39
N ASP A 109 -1.68 -11.58 -7.17
CA ASP A 109 -0.89 -10.35 -7.03
C ASP A 109 -1.23 -9.53 -5.77
N SER A 110 -2.28 -9.93 -5.03
CA SER A 110 -2.71 -9.27 -3.81
C SER A 110 -1.92 -9.75 -2.59
N ALA A 111 -0.92 -8.97 -2.20
CA ALA A 111 -0.17 -9.15 -0.96
C ALA A 111 0.04 -7.84 -0.20
N SER A 112 0.28 -7.94 1.11
CA SER A 112 0.66 -6.81 1.97
C SER A 112 1.59 -7.28 3.08
N VAL A 113 2.45 -6.39 3.55
CA VAL A 113 3.43 -6.67 4.60
C VAL A 113 3.34 -5.62 5.71
N ALA A 114 3.47 -6.07 6.96
CA ALA A 114 3.58 -5.19 8.12
C ALA A 114 4.57 -5.78 9.14
N ALA A 115 5.07 -4.93 10.04
CA ALA A 115 5.88 -5.38 11.18
C ALA A 115 4.98 -5.62 12.40
N ASN A 116 5.12 -6.78 13.02
CA ASN A 116 4.53 -7.07 14.33
C ASN A 116 5.13 -6.16 15.40
N ALA A 117 4.47 -6.06 16.55
CA ALA A 117 4.95 -5.26 17.67
C ALA A 117 6.33 -5.72 18.19
N ASP A 118 6.67 -6.99 18.00
CA ASP A 118 7.99 -7.55 18.32
C ASP A 118 9.05 -7.31 17.22
N GLY A 119 8.69 -6.68 16.11
CA GLY A 119 9.59 -6.37 15.00
C GLY A 119 9.70 -7.44 13.92
N ARG A 120 8.96 -8.56 14.02
CA ARG A 120 8.89 -9.58 12.96
C ARG A 120 8.04 -9.07 11.81
N LEU A 121 8.56 -9.11 10.58
CA LEU A 121 7.73 -8.91 9.39
C LEU A 121 6.75 -10.07 9.22
N GLU A 122 5.52 -9.74 8.82
CA GLU A 122 4.47 -10.69 8.48
C GLU A 122 3.77 -10.24 7.21
N ILE A 123 3.56 -11.20 6.31
CA ILE A 123 3.01 -10.99 4.97
C ILE A 123 1.69 -11.73 4.90
N PHE A 124 0.68 -11.05 4.34
CA PHE A 124 -0.62 -11.59 4.03
C PHE A 124 -0.79 -11.59 2.52
N ALA A 125 -1.25 -12.70 1.97
CA ALA A 125 -1.48 -12.84 0.55
C ALA A 125 -2.79 -13.59 0.30
N GLN A 126 -3.46 -13.23 -0.79
CA GLN A 126 -4.61 -13.99 -1.28
C GLN A 126 -4.11 -15.19 -2.08
N GLY A 127 -4.62 -16.37 -1.78
CA GLY A 127 -4.45 -17.56 -2.61
C GLY A 127 -5.35 -17.51 -3.84
N VAL A 128 -4.99 -18.25 -4.89
CA VAL A 128 -5.84 -18.40 -6.10
C VAL A 128 -7.22 -19.01 -5.78
N ASP A 129 -7.32 -19.72 -4.66
CA ASP A 129 -8.56 -20.25 -4.08
C ASP A 129 -9.41 -19.19 -3.34
N GLN A 130 -9.01 -17.92 -3.38
CA GLN A 130 -9.66 -16.79 -2.72
C GLN A 130 -9.68 -16.88 -1.19
N ASN A 131 -8.71 -17.60 -0.60
CA ASN A 131 -8.45 -17.58 0.84
C ASN A 131 -7.30 -16.63 1.20
N LEU A 132 -7.33 -16.13 2.43
CA LEU A 132 -6.21 -15.41 3.02
C LEU A 132 -5.20 -16.41 3.58
N TYR A 133 -3.94 -16.21 3.20
CA TYR A 133 -2.80 -16.90 3.77
C TYR A 133 -1.83 -15.90 4.37
N HIS A 134 -0.99 -16.36 5.30
CA HIS A 134 0.09 -15.55 5.83
C HIS A 134 1.37 -16.34 6.08
N ILE A 135 2.49 -15.62 6.09
CA ILE A 135 3.83 -16.12 6.41
C ILE A 135 4.56 -15.03 7.20
N TRP A 136 5.33 -15.42 8.22
CA TRP A 136 5.98 -14.47 9.12
C TRP A 136 7.43 -14.83 9.39
N GLN A 137 8.24 -13.82 9.70
CA GLN A 137 9.55 -14.05 10.30
C GLN A 137 9.35 -14.69 11.68
N THR A 138 10.12 -15.73 12.01
CA THR A 138 10.06 -16.44 13.31
C THR A 138 10.80 -15.71 14.41
N THR A 139 11.75 -14.86 14.03
CA THR A 139 12.46 -13.88 14.89
C THR A 139 12.69 -12.60 14.07
N PRO A 140 12.82 -11.42 14.68
CA PRO A 140 12.97 -10.18 13.92
C PRO A 140 14.16 -10.23 12.96
N GLY A 141 13.90 -10.08 11.66
CA GLY A 141 14.92 -10.17 10.60
C GLY A 141 15.48 -11.57 10.32
N GLY A 142 14.91 -12.62 10.93
CA GLY A 142 15.37 -14.00 10.82
C GLY A 142 14.65 -14.83 9.73
N SER A 143 14.64 -16.16 9.92
CA SER A 143 13.97 -17.10 9.02
C SER A 143 12.46 -16.92 8.99
N TRP A 144 11.82 -17.38 7.90
CA TRP A 144 10.37 -17.36 7.74
C TRP A 144 9.71 -18.66 8.22
N SER A 145 8.44 -18.57 8.61
CA SER A 145 7.56 -19.70 8.89
C SER A 145 7.19 -20.46 7.60
N GLY A 146 6.39 -21.52 7.73
CA GLY A 146 5.56 -21.98 6.61
C GLY A 146 4.37 -21.05 6.38
N TRP A 147 3.75 -21.15 5.20
CA TRP A 147 2.46 -20.50 4.93
C TRP A 147 1.35 -21.15 5.75
N ASP A 148 0.52 -20.34 6.39
CA ASP A 148 -0.63 -20.79 7.17
C ASP A 148 -1.95 -20.19 6.63
N LEU A 149 -3.04 -20.92 6.80
CA LEU A 149 -4.35 -20.61 6.24
C LEU A 149 -5.21 -19.83 7.24
N ARG A 150 -5.77 -18.70 6.79
CA ARG A 150 -6.68 -17.85 7.57
C ARG A 150 -8.12 -17.86 7.06
N GLY A 151 -8.38 -18.69 6.06
CA GLY A 151 -9.69 -18.84 5.41
C GLY A 151 -10.11 -17.56 4.72
N SER A 152 -11.42 -17.41 4.52
CA SER A 152 -12.03 -16.25 3.89
C SER A 152 -13.40 -15.98 4.49
N PRO A 153 -13.98 -14.79 4.24
CA PRO A 153 -15.42 -14.60 4.34
C PRO A 153 -16.19 -15.60 3.48
N SER A 154 -17.49 -15.77 3.77
CA SER A 154 -18.35 -16.66 2.98
C SER A 154 -18.34 -16.25 1.51
N GLY A 155 -17.84 -17.14 0.64
CA GLY A 155 -17.76 -16.91 -0.80
C GLY A 155 -16.39 -16.47 -1.31
N GLY A 156 -15.40 -16.22 -0.43
CA GLY A 156 -14.04 -15.84 -0.80
C GLY A 156 -13.76 -14.35 -0.69
N ILE A 157 -12.47 -14.00 -0.62
CA ILE A 157 -12.01 -12.62 -0.83
C ILE A 157 -11.93 -12.35 -2.33
N GLU A 158 -12.45 -11.22 -2.78
CA GLU A 158 -12.38 -10.82 -4.20
C GLU A 158 -10.95 -10.41 -4.56
N GLY A 159 -10.26 -9.79 -3.60
CA GLY A 159 -8.85 -9.44 -3.71
C GLY A 159 -8.52 -8.18 -2.93
N VAL A 160 -7.23 -7.85 -3.00
CA VAL A 160 -6.56 -6.66 -2.49
C VAL A 160 -6.72 -6.42 -0.98
N LEU A 161 -5.63 -6.76 -0.29
CA LEU A 161 -5.53 -6.71 1.16
C LEU A 161 -4.98 -5.35 1.61
N SER A 162 -5.43 -4.89 2.76
CA SER A 162 -4.72 -3.86 3.53
C SER A 162 -4.51 -4.31 4.96
N ILE A 163 -3.45 -3.79 5.57
CA ILE A 163 -3.08 -4.11 6.94
C ILE A 163 -2.97 -2.81 7.71
N ALA A 164 -3.62 -2.75 8.86
CA ALA A 164 -3.43 -1.70 9.83
C ALA A 164 -2.85 -2.29 11.12
N THR A 165 -2.04 -1.51 11.82
CA THR A 165 -1.59 -1.83 13.17
C THR A 165 -2.25 -0.86 14.12
N SER A 166 -3.01 -1.37 15.08
CA SER A 166 -3.58 -0.57 16.17
C SER A 166 -2.47 -0.08 17.10
N GLN A 167 -2.78 0.95 17.91
CA GLN A 167 -1.78 1.53 18.81
C GLN A 167 -1.20 0.55 19.85
N ASP A 168 -1.97 -0.47 20.25
CA ASP A 168 -1.48 -1.52 21.16
C ASP A 168 -0.59 -2.55 20.45
N GLY A 169 -0.39 -2.45 19.14
CA GLY A 169 0.51 -3.30 18.36
C GLY A 169 -0.15 -4.52 17.74
N ARG A 170 -1.48 -4.68 17.83
CA ARG A 170 -2.20 -5.75 17.14
C ARG A 170 -2.36 -5.41 15.66
N MET A 171 -2.24 -6.41 14.80
CA MET A 171 -2.55 -6.27 13.38
C MET A 171 -4.03 -6.54 13.09
N GLU A 172 -4.57 -5.78 12.15
CA GLU A 172 -5.87 -6.03 11.52
C GLU A 172 -5.68 -6.08 10.00
N VAL A 173 -6.25 -7.10 9.36
CA VAL A 173 -6.25 -7.28 7.91
C VAL A 173 -7.66 -7.04 7.39
N PHE A 174 -7.78 -6.21 6.36
CA PHE A 174 -9.03 -5.85 5.73
C PHE A 174 -9.05 -6.31 4.28
N ALA A 175 -10.23 -6.76 3.83
CA ALA A 175 -10.46 -7.25 2.48
C ALA A 175 -11.89 -6.93 2.04
N VAL A 176 -12.10 -6.92 0.73
CA VAL A 176 -13.44 -6.95 0.14
C VAL A 176 -13.81 -8.41 -0.15
N GLY A 177 -14.96 -8.85 0.33
CA GLY A 177 -15.51 -10.17 0.04
C GLY A 177 -16.18 -10.21 -1.33
N ASN A 178 -16.36 -11.40 -1.89
CA ASN A 178 -17.13 -11.59 -3.13
C ASN A 178 -18.62 -11.19 -3.00
N ASP A 179 -19.11 -11.02 -1.77
CA ASP A 179 -20.42 -10.43 -1.47
C ASP A 179 -20.44 -8.90 -1.57
N GLY A 180 -19.30 -8.27 -1.87
CA GLY A 180 -19.13 -6.83 -1.99
C GLY A 180 -18.98 -6.09 -0.68
N ALA A 181 -18.97 -6.79 0.46
CA ALA A 181 -18.84 -6.20 1.78
C ALA A 181 -17.39 -5.99 2.20
N LEU A 182 -17.18 -5.04 3.11
CA LEU A 182 -15.91 -4.89 3.81
C LEU A 182 -15.85 -5.93 4.93
N TRP A 183 -14.76 -6.70 4.95
CA TRP A 183 -14.48 -7.69 5.98
C TRP A 183 -13.15 -7.39 6.66
N HIS A 184 -13.01 -7.79 7.92
CA HIS A 184 -11.71 -7.78 8.57
C HIS A 184 -11.49 -8.97 9.51
N ILE A 185 -10.23 -9.21 9.84
CA ILE A 185 -9.76 -10.22 10.79
C ILE A 185 -8.58 -9.62 11.55
N TRP A 186 -8.46 -9.89 12.85
CA TRP A 186 -7.48 -9.21 13.70
C TRP A 186 -6.80 -10.15 14.70
N GLN A 187 -5.61 -9.76 15.15
CA GLN A 187 -4.94 -10.45 16.25
C GLN A 187 -5.72 -10.27 17.56
N LEU A 188 -6.00 -11.35 18.29
CA LEU A 188 -6.72 -11.32 19.57
C LEU A 188 -5.86 -10.74 20.71
N SER A 189 -4.55 -10.92 20.63
CA SER A 189 -3.54 -10.30 21.48
C SER A 189 -2.32 -9.96 20.64
N VAL A 190 -1.48 -9.05 21.12
CA VAL A 190 -0.25 -8.66 20.43
C VAL A 190 0.60 -9.89 20.11
N ASN A 191 0.95 -10.08 18.83
CA ASN A 191 1.70 -11.24 18.32
C ASN A 191 1.01 -12.60 18.58
N GLY A 192 -0.29 -12.61 18.85
CA GLY A 192 -1.05 -13.79 19.25
C GLY A 192 -1.84 -14.44 18.13
N GLY A 193 -2.78 -15.30 18.54
CA GLY A 193 -3.79 -15.88 17.65
C GLY A 193 -4.75 -14.82 17.10
N TRP A 194 -5.67 -15.24 16.25
CA TRP A 194 -6.52 -14.33 15.51
C TRP A 194 -8.00 -14.60 15.66
N SER A 195 -8.81 -13.58 15.39
CA SER A 195 -10.26 -13.65 15.37
C SER A 195 -10.80 -14.48 14.20
N ASN A 196 -12.11 -14.69 14.20
CA ASN A 196 -12.84 -15.00 12.96
C ASN A 196 -13.01 -13.73 12.11
N TRP A 197 -13.36 -13.93 10.84
CA TRP A 197 -13.77 -12.83 9.96
C TRP A 197 -15.03 -12.14 10.49
N PHE A 198 -15.02 -10.81 10.49
CA PHE A 198 -16.16 -9.98 10.85
C PHE A 198 -16.60 -9.12 9.66
N ASN A 199 -17.91 -9.07 9.45
CA ASN A 199 -18.56 -8.37 8.34
C ASN A 199 -18.95 -6.95 8.75
N HIS A 200 -18.40 -5.93 8.10
CA HIS A 200 -18.85 -4.53 8.27
C HIS A 200 -20.04 -4.19 7.37
N GLY A 201 -20.34 -5.03 6.38
CA GLY A 201 -21.39 -4.84 5.39
C GLY A 201 -20.99 -3.84 4.30
N THR A 202 -22.02 -3.25 3.69
CA THR A 202 -21.90 -2.15 2.72
C THR A 202 -22.85 -1.02 3.08
N PRO A 203 -22.58 0.21 2.63
CA PRO A 203 -23.60 1.26 2.59
C PRO A 203 -24.78 0.84 1.71
N SER A 204 -25.98 1.32 2.05
CA SER A 204 -27.20 1.00 1.30
C SER A 204 -27.09 1.37 -0.19
N GLY A 205 -27.30 0.38 -1.06
CA GLY A 205 -27.24 0.56 -2.52
C GLY A 205 -25.83 0.61 -3.10
N GLU A 206 -24.81 0.29 -2.31
CA GLU A 206 -23.41 0.25 -2.74
C GLU A 206 -22.86 -1.18 -2.67
N THR A 207 -21.83 -1.40 -3.47
CA THR A 207 -20.94 -2.56 -3.36
C THR A 207 -19.50 -2.06 -3.42
N PHE A 208 -18.61 -2.64 -2.62
CA PHE A 208 -17.18 -2.41 -2.74
C PHE A 208 -16.53 -3.34 -3.77
N ALA A 209 -17.24 -4.41 -4.15
CA ALA A 209 -16.80 -5.32 -5.19
C ALA A 209 -16.72 -4.67 -6.56
N GLY A 210 -15.82 -5.15 -7.40
CA GLY A 210 -15.59 -4.67 -8.76
C GLY A 210 -14.79 -3.37 -8.84
N SER A 211 -14.38 -2.78 -7.70
CA SER A 211 -13.46 -1.65 -7.69
C SER A 211 -12.03 -2.06 -8.05
N GLY A 212 -11.63 -3.30 -7.74
CA GLY A 212 -10.26 -3.78 -7.92
C GLY A 212 -9.23 -3.03 -7.08
N ILE A 213 -9.66 -2.32 -6.03
CA ILE A 213 -8.82 -1.43 -5.21
C ILE A 213 -8.93 -1.87 -3.75
N PRO A 214 -7.81 -1.95 -2.99
CA PRO A 214 -7.89 -2.33 -1.60
C PRO A 214 -8.55 -1.22 -0.78
N PRO A 215 -9.16 -1.57 0.36
CA PRO A 215 -9.36 -0.60 1.42
C PRO A 215 -8.03 0.08 1.76
N MET A 216 -8.02 1.40 1.97
CA MET A 216 -6.82 2.17 2.29
C MET A 216 -6.85 2.51 3.78
N THR A 217 -5.90 1.96 4.52
CA THR A 217 -5.84 2.03 5.99
C THR A 217 -4.85 3.07 6.48
N ALA A 218 -5.20 3.76 7.56
CA ALA A 218 -4.25 4.56 8.34
C ALA A 218 -4.62 4.55 9.83
N ALA A 219 -3.61 4.67 10.69
CA ALA A 219 -3.82 4.99 12.09
C ALA A 219 -4.02 6.50 12.25
N GLN A 220 -5.05 6.89 12.98
CA GLN A 220 -5.25 8.26 13.43
C GLN A 220 -4.26 8.62 14.54
N SER A 221 -4.07 9.92 14.78
CA SER A 221 -3.19 10.41 15.86
C SER A 221 -3.58 9.93 17.26
N ASP A 222 -4.84 9.55 17.45
CA ASP A 222 -5.37 9.00 18.69
C ASP A 222 -5.29 7.46 18.76
N GLY A 223 -4.61 6.81 17.81
CA GLY A 223 -4.38 5.37 17.79
C GLY A 223 -5.49 4.52 17.18
N ARG A 224 -6.63 5.12 16.81
CA ARG A 224 -7.74 4.41 16.15
C ARG A 224 -7.44 4.16 14.68
N ILE A 225 -7.86 3.01 14.16
CA ILE A 225 -7.75 2.71 12.73
C ILE A 225 -8.88 3.41 11.97
N GLN A 226 -8.57 3.95 10.79
CA GLN A 226 -9.52 4.45 9.82
C GLN A 226 -9.26 3.82 8.44
N LEU A 227 -10.34 3.61 7.68
CA LEU A 227 -10.30 3.13 6.32
C LEU A 227 -11.01 4.06 5.36
N PHE A 228 -10.46 4.16 4.15
CA PHE A 228 -11.15 4.64 2.95
C PHE A 228 -11.39 3.48 2.00
N ILE A 229 -12.60 3.36 1.47
CA ILE A 229 -13.01 2.25 0.60
C ILE A 229 -13.75 2.83 -0.62
N PRO A 230 -13.23 2.64 -1.84
CA PRO A 230 -13.95 2.98 -3.05
C PRO A 230 -15.10 2.01 -3.28
N SER A 231 -16.27 2.51 -3.69
CA SER A 231 -17.36 1.68 -4.17
C SER A 231 -17.42 1.62 -5.70
N ALA A 232 -18.14 0.62 -6.21
CA ALA A 232 -18.45 0.48 -7.63
C ALA A 232 -19.32 1.60 -8.22
N SER A 233 -19.80 2.55 -7.41
CA SER A 233 -20.44 3.77 -7.94
C SER A 233 -19.45 4.93 -8.13
N GLY A 234 -18.17 4.72 -7.83
CA GLY A 234 -17.13 5.76 -7.85
C GLY A 234 -17.16 6.66 -6.61
N LYS A 235 -17.94 6.33 -5.57
CA LYS A 235 -17.92 7.05 -4.30
C LYS A 235 -16.83 6.53 -3.39
N MET A 236 -16.19 7.45 -2.67
CA MET A 236 -15.28 7.12 -1.60
C MET A 236 -16.03 7.07 -0.27
N TRP A 237 -15.91 5.95 0.43
CA TRP A 237 -16.52 5.73 1.73
C TRP A 237 -15.47 5.66 2.83
N ARG A 238 -15.83 6.04 4.04
CA ARG A 238 -14.96 6.03 5.21
C ARG A 238 -15.64 5.32 6.37
N ILE A 239 -14.87 4.53 7.10
CA ILE A 239 -15.25 3.94 8.40
C ILE A 239 -14.06 4.05 9.35
N SER A 240 -14.31 4.16 10.65
CA SER A 240 -13.24 4.27 11.66
C SER A 240 -13.62 3.53 12.93
N GLN A 241 -12.62 3.09 13.68
CA GLN A 241 -12.85 2.60 15.03
C GLN A 241 -13.45 3.74 15.89
N THR A 242 -14.38 3.43 16.79
CA THR A 242 -14.95 4.38 17.77
C THR A 242 -14.06 4.53 19.00
N THR A 243 -13.35 3.47 19.36
CA THR A 243 -12.32 3.40 20.40
C THR A 243 -11.21 2.49 19.88
N ILE A 244 -9.98 2.64 20.38
CA ILE A 244 -8.87 1.77 19.98
C ILE A 244 -9.30 0.32 20.21
N ASN A 245 -9.24 -0.50 19.15
CA ASN A 245 -9.61 -1.93 19.20
C ASN A 245 -11.07 -2.23 19.54
N GLY A 246 -11.95 -1.24 19.47
CA GLY A 246 -13.35 -1.37 19.80
C GLY A 246 -14.24 -1.51 18.56
N GLY A 247 -15.49 -1.02 18.71
CA GLY A 247 -16.46 -0.98 17.63
C GLY A 247 -16.09 0.01 16.52
N TRP A 248 -16.94 0.06 15.50
CA TRP A 248 -16.74 0.88 14.30
C TRP A 248 -17.88 1.87 14.10
N THR A 249 -17.58 2.99 13.47
CA THR A 249 -18.60 3.96 13.04
C THR A 249 -19.47 3.35 11.95
N SER A 250 -20.60 3.99 11.63
CA SER A 250 -21.26 3.78 10.35
C SER A 250 -20.40 4.32 9.19
N PHE A 251 -20.68 3.85 7.97
CA PHE A 251 -20.04 4.36 6.76
C PHE A 251 -20.43 5.82 6.49
N VAL A 252 -19.42 6.64 6.19
CA VAL A 252 -19.57 8.06 5.82
C VAL A 252 -19.09 8.24 4.37
N SER A 253 -19.93 8.83 3.52
CA SER A 253 -19.55 9.12 2.13
C SER A 253 -18.76 10.43 2.05
N HIS A 254 -17.67 10.40 1.28
CA HIS A 254 -16.93 11.59 0.84
C HIS A 254 -17.27 11.96 -0.61
N GLY A 255 -18.30 11.36 -1.20
CA GLY A 255 -18.65 11.54 -2.61
C GLY A 255 -17.54 11.05 -3.54
N ASN A 256 -17.46 11.63 -4.73
CA ASN A 256 -16.51 11.24 -5.77
C ASN A 256 -15.45 12.35 -5.93
N PRO A 257 -14.16 12.01 -6.13
CA PRO A 257 -13.18 12.98 -6.58
C PRO A 257 -13.45 13.37 -8.05
N GLY A 258 -13.67 14.67 -8.29
CA GLY A 258 -13.91 15.20 -9.65
C GLY A 258 -15.36 15.08 -10.15
N SER A 259 -15.61 15.58 -11.36
CA SER A 259 -16.93 15.56 -12.00
C SER A 259 -17.20 14.18 -12.63
N PRO A 260 -18.44 13.64 -12.56
CA PRO A 260 -18.65 12.21 -12.36
C PRO A 260 -18.69 11.42 -13.68
N SER A 261 -18.05 10.25 -13.73
CA SER A 261 -18.51 9.10 -14.55
C SER A 261 -17.62 7.84 -14.51
N LYS A 262 -16.37 7.89 -14.03
CA LYS A 262 -15.50 6.70 -14.07
C LYS A 262 -15.42 5.98 -12.72
N LEU A 263 -15.51 4.65 -12.78
CA LEU A 263 -15.08 3.73 -11.73
C LEU A 263 -13.64 4.06 -11.34
N PHE A 264 -13.32 3.96 -10.06
CA PHE A 264 -11.92 3.97 -9.63
C PHE A 264 -11.22 2.78 -10.26
N THR A 265 -10.09 3.02 -10.92
CA THR A 265 -9.30 1.96 -11.57
C THR A 265 -8.00 1.65 -10.85
N ASP A 266 -7.60 2.51 -9.92
CA ASP A 266 -6.29 2.50 -9.28
C ASP A 266 -6.39 2.92 -7.81
N PRO A 267 -5.55 2.38 -6.92
CA PRO A 267 -5.60 2.70 -5.50
C PRO A 267 -5.05 4.10 -5.21
N GLY A 268 -5.67 4.71 -4.21
CA GLY A 268 -5.17 5.92 -3.55
C GLY A 268 -4.13 5.60 -2.49
N ALA A 269 -3.70 6.65 -1.79
CA ALA A 269 -2.77 6.54 -0.68
C ALA A 269 -3.20 7.47 0.46
N ILE A 270 -3.03 6.99 1.69
CA ILE A 270 -3.29 7.76 2.90
C ILE A 270 -2.02 7.83 3.75
N ILE A 271 -1.73 8.99 4.32
CA ILE A 271 -0.58 9.20 5.19
C ILE A 271 -0.92 10.11 6.36
N ALA A 272 -0.28 9.86 7.51
CA ALA A 272 -0.28 10.78 8.64
C ALA A 272 0.75 11.88 8.46
N GLN A 273 0.36 13.11 8.75
CA GLN A 273 1.23 14.26 8.79
C GLN A 273 1.84 14.42 10.19
N ALA A 274 2.87 15.26 10.28
CA ALA A 274 3.57 15.50 11.54
C ALA A 274 2.71 16.19 12.62
N ASP A 275 1.63 16.86 12.23
CA ASP A 275 0.67 17.47 13.14
C ASP A 275 -0.44 16.50 13.60
N GLY A 276 -0.41 15.24 13.14
CA GLY A 276 -1.39 14.20 13.48
C GLY A 276 -2.62 14.17 12.57
N THR A 277 -2.74 15.07 11.60
CA THR A 277 -3.80 15.00 10.58
C THR A 277 -3.47 13.95 9.52
N LEU A 278 -4.51 13.40 8.89
CA LEU A 278 -4.37 12.50 7.75
C LEU A 278 -4.59 13.24 6.42
N ILE A 279 -3.80 12.90 5.41
CA ILE A 279 -4.03 13.27 4.00
C ILE A 279 -4.36 12.01 3.22
N PHE A 280 -5.40 12.10 2.40
CA PHE A 280 -5.77 11.05 1.45
C PHE A 280 -5.69 11.60 0.02
N THR A 281 -4.98 10.89 -0.84
CA THR A 281 -4.86 11.20 -2.27
C THR A 281 -5.44 10.08 -3.11
N MET A 282 -6.19 10.42 -4.14
CA MET A 282 -6.84 9.47 -5.03
C MET A 282 -6.65 9.89 -6.49
N PRO A 283 -6.08 9.03 -7.35
CA PRO A 283 -6.14 9.25 -8.79
C PRO A 283 -7.58 9.11 -9.27
N ALA A 284 -8.03 10.05 -10.10
CA ALA A 284 -9.35 10.03 -10.71
C ALA A 284 -9.30 10.73 -12.07
N GLN A 285 -10.45 10.83 -12.74
CA GLN A 285 -10.51 11.51 -14.03
C GLN A 285 -10.06 12.97 -13.88
N GLY A 286 -9.12 13.38 -14.72
CA GLY A 286 -8.57 14.74 -14.74
C GLY A 286 -7.41 14.98 -13.78
N GLY A 287 -6.93 13.93 -13.08
CA GLY A 287 -5.69 14.02 -12.29
C GLY A 287 -5.77 13.41 -10.89
N ILE A 288 -4.92 13.89 -9.99
CA ILE A 288 -4.85 13.42 -8.60
C ILE A 288 -5.58 14.40 -7.69
N TYR A 289 -6.54 13.88 -6.93
CA TYR A 289 -7.33 14.65 -5.97
C TYR A 289 -6.90 14.35 -4.54
N GLN A 290 -7.14 15.32 -3.66
CA GLN A 290 -6.81 15.24 -2.24
C GLN A 290 -7.99 15.67 -1.38
N ILE A 291 -8.17 14.96 -0.26
CA ILE A 291 -8.88 15.44 0.93
C ILE A 291 -7.95 15.36 2.14
N SER A 292 -8.16 16.23 3.11
CA SER A 292 -7.31 16.33 4.30
C SER A 292 -8.16 16.49 5.55
N GLN A 293 -7.70 15.91 6.66
CA GLN A 293 -8.26 16.26 7.96
C GLN A 293 -7.98 17.72 8.29
N THR A 294 -9.00 18.43 8.74
CA THR A 294 -8.92 19.83 9.19
C THR A 294 -8.34 19.97 10.60
N LYS A 295 -8.37 18.88 11.37
CA LYS A 295 -7.74 18.71 12.68
C LYS A 295 -7.51 17.22 12.95
N PRO A 296 -6.54 16.84 13.79
CA PRO A 296 -6.26 15.44 14.09
C PRO A 296 -7.51 14.70 14.56
N SER A 297 -7.76 13.52 13.98
CA SER A 297 -8.95 12.70 14.25
C SER A 297 -10.31 13.41 14.03
N GLY A 298 -10.35 14.47 13.24
CA GLY A 298 -11.52 15.32 13.05
C GLY A 298 -12.16 15.28 11.67
N ASP A 299 -12.79 16.40 11.32
CA ASP A 299 -13.52 16.60 10.07
C ASP A 299 -12.58 16.70 8.86
N TRP A 300 -13.12 16.43 7.66
CA TRP A 300 -12.37 16.40 6.42
C TRP A 300 -12.74 17.57 5.51
N SER A 301 -11.77 18.05 4.74
CA SER A 301 -12.00 19.01 3.66
C SER A 301 -12.81 18.38 2.51
N SER A 302 -13.31 19.24 1.62
CA SER A 302 -13.80 18.81 0.31
C SER A 302 -12.64 18.35 -0.59
N TRP A 303 -12.97 17.56 -1.62
CA TRP A 303 -12.04 17.18 -2.66
C TRP A 303 -11.43 18.40 -3.37
N SER A 304 -10.14 18.33 -3.61
CA SER A 304 -9.37 19.35 -4.32
C SER A 304 -8.44 18.70 -5.34
N LEU A 305 -8.43 19.18 -6.57
CA LEU A 305 -7.50 18.72 -7.60
C LEU A 305 -6.11 19.27 -7.29
N GLN A 306 -5.14 18.39 -7.11
CA GLN A 306 -3.76 18.76 -6.77
C GLN A 306 -2.82 18.68 -7.98
N VAL A 307 -2.98 17.64 -8.80
CA VAL A 307 -2.15 17.42 -9.99
C VAL A 307 -3.06 17.22 -11.19
N PRO A 308 -3.29 18.25 -12.03
CA PRO A 308 -4.13 18.13 -13.21
C PRO A 308 -3.54 17.21 -14.28
N SER A 309 -4.40 16.46 -14.96
CA SER A 309 -4.14 15.86 -16.28
C SER A 309 -3.54 16.89 -17.25
N GLY A 310 -2.55 16.51 -18.06
CA GLY A 310 -1.94 17.37 -19.07
C GLY A 310 -0.82 18.32 -18.59
N SER A 311 -0.45 18.29 -17.31
CA SER A 311 0.76 18.96 -16.78
C SER A 311 2.07 18.17 -17.03
N GLY A 312 1.95 17.09 -17.80
CA GLY A 312 2.94 16.06 -18.15
C GLY A 312 2.22 14.93 -18.93
N PRO A 313 2.79 13.74 -19.16
CA PRO A 313 1.98 12.59 -19.55
C PRO A 313 0.98 12.31 -18.44
N GLU A 314 -0.28 12.11 -18.84
CA GLU A 314 -1.39 11.79 -17.96
C GLU A 314 -0.98 10.80 -16.86
N PRO A 315 -1.28 11.06 -15.57
CA PRO A 315 -1.33 9.98 -14.59
C PRO A 315 -2.34 8.98 -15.13
N THR A 316 -1.86 7.86 -15.65
CA THR A 316 -2.73 6.81 -16.19
C THR A 316 -2.68 5.62 -15.31
N ASP A 317 -3.83 4.95 -15.18
CA ASP A 317 -3.96 3.51 -14.92
C ASP A 317 -2.86 2.96 -13.99
N GLY A 318 -2.59 3.64 -12.87
CA GLY A 318 -1.57 3.23 -11.92
C GLY A 318 -1.83 3.75 -10.52
N SER A 319 -1.58 2.87 -9.55
CA SER A 319 -1.49 3.23 -8.13
C SER A 319 -0.67 4.50 -7.93
N VAL A 320 -1.03 5.32 -6.94
CA VAL A 320 -0.14 6.33 -6.38
C VAL A 320 0.60 5.76 -5.16
N ALA A 321 1.82 6.22 -4.93
CA ALA A 321 2.50 6.02 -3.65
C ALA A 321 2.75 7.38 -3.00
N LEU A 322 2.45 7.48 -1.72
CA LEU A 322 2.61 8.69 -0.93
C LEU A 322 3.58 8.40 0.22
N ALA A 323 4.64 9.19 0.33
CA ALA A 323 5.62 9.07 1.40
C ALA A 323 5.95 10.44 1.99
N GLN A 324 6.46 10.43 3.22
CA GLN A 324 6.92 11.62 3.89
C GLN A 324 8.45 11.60 3.95
N ASN A 325 9.06 12.67 3.42
CA ASN A 325 10.49 12.96 3.57
C ASN A 325 10.84 13.17 5.06
N ALA A 326 12.11 13.06 5.42
CA ALA A 326 12.55 13.20 6.82
C ALA A 326 12.27 14.60 7.42
N ASP A 327 12.15 15.63 6.57
CA ASP A 327 11.77 16.99 6.97
C ASP A 327 10.24 17.21 7.06
N GLY A 328 9.44 16.18 6.77
CA GLY A 328 7.99 16.20 6.81
C GLY A 328 7.30 16.64 5.51
N ARG A 329 8.06 16.97 4.45
CA ARG A 329 7.49 17.24 3.12
C ARG A 329 6.94 15.96 2.51
N LEU A 330 5.79 16.05 1.86
CA LEU A 330 5.21 14.90 1.17
C LEU A 330 5.78 14.73 -0.24
N GLU A 331 5.92 13.47 -0.63
CA GLU A 331 6.35 13.00 -1.94
C GLU A 331 5.26 12.07 -2.48
N LEU A 332 4.73 12.36 -3.67
CA LEU A 332 3.76 11.50 -4.34
C LEU A 332 4.34 11.01 -5.66
N ALA A 333 4.46 9.70 -5.82
CA ALA A 333 4.87 9.04 -7.05
C ALA A 333 3.65 8.42 -7.76
N MET A 334 3.71 8.38 -9.09
CA MET A 334 2.63 7.88 -9.95
C MET A 334 3.18 7.26 -11.24
N LEU A 335 2.46 6.31 -11.81
CA LEU A 335 2.74 5.81 -13.16
C LEU A 335 2.12 6.76 -14.21
N GLY A 336 2.91 7.19 -15.18
CA GLY A 336 2.45 8.01 -16.30
C GLY A 336 1.96 7.18 -17.50
N SER A 337 1.23 7.82 -18.41
CA SER A 337 0.76 7.24 -19.69
C SER A 337 1.86 6.74 -20.61
N ASP A 338 3.05 7.31 -20.44
CA ASP A 338 4.30 6.93 -21.10
C ASP A 338 4.98 5.72 -20.44
N ARG A 339 4.36 5.13 -19.41
CA ARG A 339 4.87 4.05 -18.57
C ARG A 339 6.21 4.38 -17.89
N ALA A 340 6.48 5.67 -17.66
CA ALA A 340 7.52 6.13 -16.74
C ALA A 340 6.94 6.39 -15.35
N ILE A 341 7.79 6.45 -14.32
CA ILE A 341 7.36 6.93 -13.01
C ILE A 341 7.57 8.44 -12.94
N TRP A 342 6.51 9.14 -12.54
CA TRP A 342 6.45 10.56 -12.32
C TRP A 342 6.27 10.84 -10.83
N HIS A 343 6.64 12.05 -10.41
CA HIS A 343 6.44 12.47 -9.03
C HIS A 343 6.13 13.96 -8.92
N VAL A 344 5.45 14.30 -7.84
CA VAL A 344 5.29 15.65 -7.33
C VAL A 344 5.66 15.65 -5.85
N TRP A 345 6.13 16.77 -5.35
CA TRP A 345 6.51 16.90 -3.94
C TRP A 345 6.05 18.24 -3.40
N GLN A 346 5.92 18.34 -2.08
CA GLN A 346 5.77 19.63 -1.44
C GLN A 346 7.16 20.30 -1.31
N PRO A 347 7.40 21.50 -1.89
CA PRO A 347 8.68 22.18 -1.72
C PRO A 347 8.96 22.62 -0.27
N GLN A 348 7.90 22.86 0.51
CA GLN A 348 7.93 23.13 1.94
C GLN A 348 6.83 22.33 2.63
N ARG A 349 6.95 22.06 3.93
CA ARG A 349 5.90 21.33 4.64
C ARG A 349 4.56 22.07 4.49
N ASN A 350 3.51 21.34 4.12
CA ASN A 350 2.14 21.85 3.93
C ASN A 350 2.00 22.94 2.85
N SER A 351 2.97 23.06 1.93
CA SER A 351 2.85 23.94 0.77
C SER A 351 2.06 23.26 -0.35
N PRO A 352 1.63 24.02 -1.37
CA PRO A 352 1.20 23.42 -2.63
C PRO A 352 2.25 22.46 -3.21
N TRP A 353 1.79 21.51 -4.01
CA TRP A 353 2.65 20.55 -4.72
C TRP A 353 3.48 21.26 -5.80
N SER A 354 4.64 20.69 -6.10
CA SER A 354 5.51 21.08 -7.19
C SER A 354 4.84 20.84 -8.56
N GLN A 355 5.49 21.34 -9.62
CA GLN A 355 5.21 20.82 -10.95
C GLN A 355 5.65 19.34 -11.05
N PRO A 356 5.00 18.53 -11.89
CA PRO A 356 5.42 17.15 -12.14
C PRO A 356 6.86 17.09 -12.67
N ALA A 357 7.62 16.15 -12.14
CA ALA A 357 8.90 15.73 -12.71
C ALA A 357 8.89 14.21 -12.93
N THR A 358 9.84 13.72 -13.70
CA THR A 358 9.93 12.30 -14.05
C THR A 358 11.19 11.68 -13.46
N PHE A 359 11.05 10.48 -12.87
CA PHE A 359 12.18 9.58 -12.66
C PHE A 359 12.61 8.92 -13.97
N GLY A 360 11.85 9.13 -15.05
CA GLY A 360 12.02 8.47 -16.33
C GLY A 360 11.77 6.98 -16.22
N LYS A 361 12.37 6.24 -17.15
CA LYS A 361 12.43 4.78 -17.14
C LYS A 361 13.70 4.31 -17.84
N PRO A 362 14.22 3.12 -17.50
CA PRO A 362 15.34 2.53 -18.23
C PRO A 362 15.02 2.36 -19.72
N ALA A 363 16.06 2.34 -20.56
CA ALA A 363 15.90 2.12 -22.00
C ALA A 363 15.21 0.78 -22.28
N ASN A 364 14.21 0.78 -23.16
CA ASN A 364 13.39 -0.39 -23.54
C ASN A 364 12.56 -1.02 -22.41
N VAL A 365 12.44 -0.37 -21.25
CA VAL A 365 11.58 -0.81 -20.16
C VAL A 365 10.31 0.04 -20.11
N GLN A 366 9.17 -0.60 -19.88
CA GLN A 366 7.89 0.03 -19.57
C GLN A 366 7.49 -0.39 -18.17
N PHE A 367 7.22 0.54 -17.26
CA PHE A 367 6.69 0.15 -15.96
C PHE A 367 5.23 -0.29 -16.06
N GLN A 368 4.85 -1.23 -15.21
CA GLN A 368 3.49 -1.76 -15.15
C GLN A 368 2.68 -1.10 -14.04
N ALA A 369 1.36 -1.09 -14.24
CA ALA A 369 0.43 -0.66 -13.21
C ALA A 369 0.55 -1.58 -12.00
N ASN A 370 0.63 -0.98 -10.82
CA ASN A 370 0.50 -1.71 -9.58
C ASN A 370 -1.00 -1.98 -9.38
N ARG A 371 -1.44 -3.23 -9.56
CA ARG A 371 -2.82 -3.69 -9.33
C ARG A 371 -2.80 -4.95 -8.47
#